data_AF-A0A8T5HMU2-F1
#
_entry.id   AF-A0A8T5HMU2-F1
#
_cell.length_a   1.000
_cell.length_b   1.000
_cell.length_c   1.000
_cell.angle_alpha   90.00
_cell.angle_beta   90.00
_cell.angle_gamma   90.00
#
_symmetry.space_group_name_H-M   'P 1'
#
loop_
_entity.id
_entity.type
_entity.pdbx_description
1 polymer ?
#
loop_
_entity_poly.entity_id
_entity_poly.type
_entity_poly.pdbx_seq_one_letter_code
_entity_poly.pdbx_strand_id
1 'polypeptide(L)'
;MEFENNNPINSTIKQNLALMNSTSEGSLMDILIEDSLGGNAGDWNDLSCVATNFCYNPNTGALIKFDNYSEESQMLGACSRGYFRIAIDFKELDDKVSSGIIELDARDASDSAKIVLKKTVEEFNRLNSFYG
;
A
#
# COMPACT_ATOMS: atom_id res chain seq x y z
N MET A 1 28.70 8.55 15.09
CA MET A 1 28.54 7.26 14.41
C MET A 1 27.29 6.65 15.03
N GLU A 2 26.13 7.00 14.49
CA GLU A 2 24.85 6.52 15.02
C GLU A 2 24.70 5.06 14.59
N PHE A 3 24.53 4.17 15.57
CA PHE A 3 24.13 2.80 15.30
C PHE A 3 22.71 2.86 14.74
N GLU A 4 22.56 2.72 13.42
CA GLU A 4 21.27 2.41 12.83
C GLU A 4 20.78 1.13 13.51
N ASN A 5 19.77 1.28 14.36
CA ASN A 5 19.05 0.16 14.95
C ASN A 5 18.47 -0.67 13.79
N ASN A 6 19.18 -1.73 13.41
CA ASN A 6 18.76 -2.78 12.48
C ASN A 6 17.62 -3.60 13.10
N ASN A 7 16.52 -2.94 13.42
CA ASN A 7 15.28 -3.60 13.81
C ASN A 7 14.66 -4.20 12.53
N PRO A 8 14.47 -5.53 12.44
CA PRO A 8 13.87 -6.17 11.27
C PRO A 8 12.53 -5.54 10.86
N ILE A 9 11.75 -5.07 11.83
CA ILE A 9 10.49 -4.35 11.58
C ILE A 9 10.72 -3.08 10.77
N ASN A 10 11.72 -2.28 11.14
CA ASN A 10 12.03 -1.03 10.42
C ASN A 10 12.55 -1.33 9.01
N SER A 11 13.30 -2.42 8.84
CA SER A 11 13.76 -2.86 7.52
C SER A 11 12.58 -3.25 6.62
N THR A 12 11.62 -4.03 7.12
CA THR A 12 10.42 -4.41 6.35
C THR A 12 9.54 -3.20 6.03
N ILE A 13 9.35 -2.26 6.97
CA ILE A 13 8.62 -1.01 6.69
C ILE A 13 9.30 -0.23 5.57
N LYS A 14 10.62 -0.05 5.61
CA LYS A 14 11.38 0.64 4.54
C LYS A 14 11.22 -0.07 3.18
N GLN A 15 11.27 -1.40 3.15
CA GLN A 15 11.07 -2.19 1.93
C GLN A 15 9.66 -2.02 1.37
N ASN A 16 8.65 -2.09 2.22
CA ASN A 16 7.25 -1.89 1.84
C ASN A 16 7.05 -0.49 1.24
N LEU A 17 7.58 0.55 1.89
CA LEU A 17 7.48 1.93 1.40
C LEU A 17 8.23 2.12 0.08
N ALA A 18 9.39 1.46 -0.10
CA ALA A 18 10.11 1.49 -1.37
C ALA A 18 9.30 0.85 -2.50
N LEU A 19 8.64 -0.28 -2.24
CA LEU A 19 7.74 -0.91 -3.21
C LEU A 19 6.52 -0.02 -3.51
N MET A 20 5.92 0.58 -2.48
CA MET A 20 4.73 1.42 -2.66
C MET A 20 5.00 2.71 -3.44
N ASN A 21 6.18 3.31 -3.26
CA ASN A 21 6.54 4.56 -3.94
C ASN A 21 7.33 4.34 -5.24
N SER A 22 7.63 3.10 -5.60
CA SER A 22 8.24 2.77 -6.89
C SER A 22 7.24 3.02 -8.03
N THR A 23 7.75 3.23 -9.24
CA THR A 23 6.98 3.26 -10.50
C THR A 23 7.27 2.03 -11.37
N SER A 24 7.83 0.97 -10.77
CA SER A 24 8.06 -0.31 -11.45
C SER A 24 6.77 -1.11 -11.52
N GLU A 25 6.69 -2.00 -12.50
CA GLU A 25 5.57 -2.93 -12.67
C GLU A 25 5.20 -3.64 -11.36
N GLY A 26 3.93 -3.61 -10.99
CA GLY A 26 3.40 -4.26 -9.78
C GLY A 26 3.69 -3.50 -8.46
N SER A 27 4.13 -2.24 -8.56
CA SER A 27 4.17 -1.30 -7.43
C SER A 27 2.81 -0.64 -7.21
N LEU A 28 2.64 0.06 -6.08
CA LEU A 28 1.38 0.75 -5.83
C LEU A 28 1.17 1.92 -6.80
N MET A 29 2.20 2.75 -7.04
CA MET A 29 2.03 3.89 -7.95
C MET A 29 1.81 3.45 -9.40
N ASP A 30 2.45 2.36 -9.83
CA ASP A 30 2.20 1.75 -11.14
C ASP A 30 0.73 1.38 -11.32
N ILE A 31 0.15 0.65 -10.35
CA ILE A 31 -1.28 0.31 -10.36
C ILE A 31 -2.16 1.57 -10.32
N LEU A 32 -1.82 2.59 -9.54
CA LEU A 32 -2.59 3.84 -9.50
C LEU A 32 -2.55 4.64 -10.82
N ILE A 33 -1.48 4.48 -11.61
CA ILE A 33 -1.34 5.12 -12.92
C ILE A 33 -2.09 4.32 -13.99
N GLU A 34 -1.99 2.99 -13.97
CA GLU A 34 -2.55 2.10 -14.99
C GLU A 34 -4.05 1.85 -14.82
N ASP A 35 -4.50 1.60 -13.59
CA ASP A 35 -5.91 1.44 -13.31
C ASP A 35 -6.56 2.82 -13.46
N SER A 36 -7.24 3.04 -14.59
CA SER A 36 -8.17 4.16 -14.77
C SER A 36 -8.98 4.28 -13.48
N LEU A 37 -8.81 5.41 -12.78
CA LEU A 37 -9.29 5.74 -11.42
C LEU A 37 -10.82 5.72 -11.35
N GLY A 38 -11.40 4.57 -11.66
CA GLY A 38 -12.80 4.34 -11.94
C GLY A 38 -13.45 3.69 -10.74
N GLY A 39 -13.83 4.53 -9.78
CA GLY A 39 -15.06 4.48 -8.96
C GLY A 39 -15.47 3.20 -8.22
N ASN A 40 -14.74 2.10 -8.29
CA ASN A 40 -15.20 0.81 -7.76
C ASN A 40 -15.06 0.70 -6.24
N ALA A 41 -14.39 1.66 -5.60
CA ALA A 41 -14.26 1.73 -4.16
C ALA A 41 -15.05 2.89 -3.52
N GLY A 42 -15.96 3.52 -4.27
CA GLY A 42 -16.80 4.62 -3.80
C GLY A 42 -16.02 5.87 -3.42
N ASP A 43 -16.55 6.64 -2.47
CA ASP A 43 -15.95 7.91 -2.02
C ASP A 43 -15.66 7.89 -0.51
N TRP A 44 -14.74 8.75 -0.09
CA TRP A 44 -14.42 9.04 1.31
C TRP A 44 -14.18 10.55 1.47
N ASN A 45 -14.97 11.24 2.30
CA ASN A 45 -14.89 12.69 2.50
C ASN A 45 -14.85 13.49 1.18
N ASP A 46 -15.74 13.17 0.23
CA ASP A 46 -15.81 13.78 -1.11
C ASP A 46 -14.55 13.60 -1.98
N LEU A 47 -13.69 12.62 -1.63
CA LEU A 47 -12.56 12.15 -2.42
C LEU A 47 -12.88 10.80 -3.06
N SER A 48 -12.56 10.65 -4.34
CA SER A 48 -12.73 9.39 -5.03
C SER A 48 -11.78 8.35 -4.46
N CYS A 49 -12.28 7.12 -4.31
CA CYS A 49 -11.47 6.01 -3.83
C CYS A 49 -11.18 5.00 -4.93
N VAL A 50 -10.01 4.40 -4.83
CA VAL A 50 -9.63 3.18 -5.55
C VAL A 50 -9.32 2.07 -4.57
N ALA A 51 -9.47 0.82 -5.02
CA ALA A 51 -9.06 -0.35 -4.27
C ALA A 51 -7.98 -1.08 -5.05
N THR A 52 -6.95 -1.52 -4.34
CA THR A 52 -5.87 -2.33 -4.92
C THR A 52 -5.61 -3.54 -4.03
N ASN A 53 -5.50 -4.70 -4.65
CA ASN A 53 -5.15 -5.92 -3.95
C ASN A 53 -3.63 -6.07 -3.89
N PHE A 54 -3.14 -6.72 -2.84
CA PHE A 54 -1.72 -7.00 -2.67
C PHE A 54 -1.47 -8.39 -2.10
N CYS A 55 -0.24 -8.85 -2.33
CA CYS A 55 0.30 -10.11 -1.87
C CYS A 55 1.36 -9.82 -0.80
N TYR A 56 1.28 -10.49 0.35
CA TYR A 56 2.19 -10.26 1.47
C TYR A 56 2.58 -11.55 2.20
N ASN A 57 3.68 -11.48 2.95
CA ASN A 57 4.09 -12.55 3.85
C ASN A 57 3.29 -12.46 5.17
N PRO A 58 2.48 -13.47 5.54
CA PRO A 58 1.60 -13.40 6.71
C PRO A 58 2.32 -13.35 8.05
N ASN A 59 3.59 -13.73 8.10
CA ASN A 59 4.37 -13.74 9.35
C ASN A 59 5.12 -12.41 9.57
N THR A 60 5.60 -11.79 8.48
CA THR A 60 6.45 -10.59 8.56
C THR A 60 5.75 -9.29 8.17
N GLY A 61 4.65 -9.35 7.41
CA GLY A 61 4.00 -8.16 6.86
C GLY A 61 4.76 -7.53 5.69
N ALA A 62 5.76 -8.24 5.13
CA ALA A 62 6.46 -7.80 3.92
C ALA A 62 5.51 -7.87 2.72
N LEU A 63 5.34 -6.73 2.04
CA LEU A 63 4.64 -6.64 0.77
C LEU A 63 5.53 -7.25 -0.32
N ILE A 64 4.93 -8.07 -1.17
CA ILE A 64 5.62 -8.77 -2.26
C ILE A 64 5.29 -8.09 -3.59
N LYS A 65 4.00 -7.85 -3.86
CA LYS A 65 3.54 -7.11 -5.04
C LYS A 65 2.11 -6.60 -4.87
N PHE A 66 1.76 -5.58 -5.66
CA PHE A 66 0.39 -5.13 -5.90
C PHE A 66 -0.12 -5.76 -7.19
N ASP A 67 -1.34 -6.29 -7.17
CA ASP A 67 -1.89 -7.03 -8.31
C ASP A 67 -3.40 -7.26 -8.16
N ASN A 68 -4.17 -6.79 -9.13
CA ASN A 68 -5.62 -6.95 -9.22
C ASN A 68 -6.02 -8.24 -9.97
N TYR A 69 -5.57 -9.39 -9.46
CA TYR A 69 -5.94 -10.76 -9.90
C TYR A 69 -5.38 -11.22 -11.27
N SER A 70 -4.13 -10.93 -11.59
CA SER A 70 -3.47 -11.63 -12.70
C SER A 70 -3.45 -13.16 -12.48
N GLU A 71 -3.50 -13.96 -13.56
CA GLU A 71 -3.36 -15.42 -13.45
C GLU A 71 -2.04 -15.82 -12.77
N GLU A 72 -0.99 -15.03 -12.99
CA GLU A 72 0.34 -15.22 -12.42
C GLU A 72 0.35 -15.04 -10.89
N SER A 73 -0.49 -14.15 -10.34
CA SER A 73 -0.63 -14.04 -8.90
C SER A 73 -1.24 -15.29 -8.26
N GLN A 74 -2.14 -16.01 -8.94
CA GLN A 74 -2.78 -17.20 -8.38
C GLN A 74 -1.81 -18.38 -8.26
N MET A 75 -0.73 -18.39 -9.04
CA MET A 75 0.30 -19.42 -8.99
C MET A 75 1.32 -19.22 -7.85
N LEU A 76 1.38 -18.02 -7.26
CA LEU A 76 2.22 -17.72 -6.10
C LEU A 76 1.55 -18.25 -4.83
N GLY A 77 1.48 -19.58 -4.67
CA GLY A 77 0.89 -20.27 -3.51
C GLY A 77 1.58 -20.02 -2.16
N ALA A 78 2.42 -18.98 -2.05
CA ALA A 78 3.26 -18.67 -0.90
C ALA A 78 2.97 -17.30 -0.25
N CYS A 79 1.91 -16.59 -0.66
CA CYS A 79 1.54 -15.32 -0.03
C CYS A 79 0.07 -15.22 0.36
N SER A 80 -0.19 -14.45 1.40
CA SER A 80 -1.54 -14.06 1.81
C SER A 80 -2.00 -12.84 1.03
N ARG A 81 -3.32 -12.64 0.96
CA ARG A 81 -3.96 -11.57 0.20
C ARG A 81 -4.59 -10.53 1.11
N GLY A 82 -4.48 -9.28 0.69
CA GLY A 82 -5.09 -8.14 1.34
C GLY A 82 -5.50 -7.10 0.30
N TYR A 83 -6.16 -6.04 0.75
CA TYR A 83 -6.43 -4.88 -0.07
C TYR A 83 -6.20 -3.58 0.69
N PHE A 84 -5.87 -2.55 -0.07
CA PHE A 84 -5.96 -1.16 0.37
C PHE A 84 -7.13 -0.49 -0.29
N ARG A 85 -7.85 0.33 0.48
CA ARG A 85 -8.72 1.38 -0.05
C ARG A 85 -7.98 2.70 0.08
N ILE A 86 -7.84 3.39 -1.05
CA ILE A 86 -7.00 4.57 -1.20
C ILE A 86 -7.90 5.70 -1.66
N ALA A 87 -7.94 6.78 -0.89
CA ALA A 87 -8.60 8.00 -1.30
C ALA A 87 -7.59 8.88 -2.04
N ILE A 88 -8.05 9.51 -3.12
CA ILE A 88 -7.24 10.32 -4.02
C ILE A 88 -7.85 11.71 -4.09
N ASP A 89 -7.05 12.73 -3.84
CA ASP A 89 -7.44 14.12 -4.02
C ASP A 89 -6.91 14.66 -5.35
N PHE A 90 -7.84 14.96 -6.25
CA PHE A 90 -7.58 15.60 -7.53
C PHE A 90 -7.75 17.13 -7.47
N LYS A 91 -8.15 17.69 -6.32
CA LYS A 91 -8.50 19.11 -6.17
C LYS A 91 -7.31 20.02 -5.93
N GLU A 92 -6.10 19.48 -5.73
CA GLU A 92 -4.90 20.30 -5.63
C GLU A 92 -4.62 20.98 -6.99
N LEU A 93 -4.87 22.28 -7.03
CA LEU A 93 -4.73 23.20 -8.17
C LEU A 93 -3.27 23.36 -8.70
N ASP A 94 -2.32 22.60 -8.16
CA ASP A 94 -0.85 22.76 -8.31
C ASP A 94 -0.15 21.50 -8.86
N ASP A 95 -0.83 20.71 -9.70
CA ASP A 95 -0.32 19.47 -10.35
C ASP A 95 0.10 18.34 -9.38
N LYS A 96 -0.25 18.44 -8.10
CA LYS A 96 0.03 17.41 -7.10
C LYS A 96 -1.21 16.58 -6.82
N VAL A 97 -1.19 15.33 -7.25
CA VAL A 97 -2.17 14.34 -6.78
C VAL A 97 -1.73 13.90 -5.39
N SER A 98 -2.55 14.14 -4.37
CA SER A 98 -2.33 13.56 -3.04
C SER A 98 -3.16 12.29 -2.90
N SER A 99 -2.63 11.30 -2.18
CA SER A 99 -3.33 10.04 -1.95
C SER A 99 -3.01 9.47 -0.58
N GLY A 100 -3.94 8.71 -0.04
CA GLY A 100 -3.70 8.00 1.20
C GLY A 100 -4.59 6.80 1.41
N ILE A 101 -4.04 5.84 2.13
CA ILE A 101 -4.70 4.60 2.48
C ILE A 101 -5.63 4.88 3.67
N ILE A 102 -6.92 4.71 3.43
CA ILE A 102 -8.00 4.88 4.42
C ILE A 102 -8.45 3.55 5.00
N GLU A 103 -8.14 2.44 4.33
CA GLU A 103 -8.51 1.10 4.77
C GLU A 103 -7.44 0.08 4.40
N LEU A 104 -7.18 -0.84 5.32
CA LEU A 104 -6.27 -1.98 5.16
C LEU A 104 -6.99 -3.24 5.62
N ASP A 105 -7.16 -4.20 4.73
CA ASP A 105 -7.57 -5.58 5.06
C ASP A 105 -6.40 -6.54 4.87
N ALA A 106 -6.03 -7.25 5.93
CA ALA A 106 -5.02 -8.29 5.92
C ALA A 106 -5.39 -9.36 6.96
N ARG A 107 -6.49 -10.06 6.70
CA ARG A 107 -7.12 -11.00 7.65
C ARG A 107 -6.17 -12.10 8.13
N ASP A 108 -5.40 -12.66 7.20
CA ASP A 108 -4.50 -13.79 7.46
C ASP A 108 -3.16 -13.39 8.09
N ALA A 109 -2.92 -12.10 8.32
CA ALA A 109 -1.69 -11.62 8.93
C ALA A 109 -1.62 -11.99 10.42
N SER A 110 -0.44 -12.44 10.86
CA SER A 110 -0.07 -12.54 12.27
C SER A 110 -0.13 -11.15 12.93
N ASP A 111 -0.16 -11.11 14.27
CA ASP A 111 -0.18 -9.84 15.00
C ASP A 111 1.07 -8.98 14.70
N SER A 112 2.24 -9.61 14.56
CA SER A 112 3.47 -8.90 14.16
C SER A 112 3.38 -8.34 12.75
N ALA A 113 2.85 -9.10 11.79
CA ALA A 113 2.64 -8.64 10.43
C ALA A 113 1.62 -7.49 10.36
N LYS A 114 0.54 -7.55 11.14
CA LYS A 114 -0.45 -6.45 11.25
C LYS A 114 0.19 -5.17 11.76
N ILE A 115 1.09 -5.25 12.74
CA ILE A 115 1.83 -4.08 13.24
C ILE A 115 2.70 -3.48 12.13
N VAL A 116 3.41 -4.31 11.38
CA VAL A 116 4.25 -3.86 10.26
C VAL A 116 3.40 -3.17 9.19
N LEU A 117 2.32 -3.81 8.73
CA LEU A 117 1.45 -3.26 7.69
C LEU A 117 0.79 -1.95 8.13
N LYS A 118 0.30 -1.86 9.37
CA LYS A 118 -0.27 -0.62 9.91
C LYS A 118 0.74 0.52 9.96
N LYS A 119 1.96 0.26 10.44
CA LYS A 119 3.03 1.26 10.45
C LYS A 119 3.47 1.67 9.06
N THR A 120 3.50 0.75 8.11
CA THR A 120 3.71 1.05 6.69
C THR A 120 2.64 2.01 6.18
N VAL A 121 1.37 1.77 6.48
CA VAL A 121 0.25 2.65 6.09
C VAL A 121 0.38 4.04 6.73
N GLU A 122 0.64 4.11 8.03
CA GLU A 122 0.85 5.37 8.76
C GLU A 122 1.99 6.19 8.14
N GLU A 123 3.13 5.56 7.87
CA GLU A 123 4.30 6.23 7.30
C GLU A 123 4.08 6.63 5.83
N PHE A 124 3.42 5.79 5.04
CA PHE A 124 3.04 6.13 3.67
C PHE A 124 2.15 7.36 3.63
N ASN A 125 1.11 7.39 4.46
CA ASN A 125 0.18 8.52 4.54
C ASN A 125 0.87 9.80 5.05
N ARG A 126 1.82 9.68 5.98
CA ARG A 126 2.64 10.80 6.46
C ARG A 126 3.50 11.39 5.34
N LEU A 127 4.11 10.55 4.50
CA LEU A 127 4.94 10.99 3.39
C LEU A 127 4.12 11.65 2.26
N ASN A 128 2.89 11.19 2.05
CA ASN A 128 1.97 11.74 1.04
C ASN A 128 1.10 12.89 1.55
N SER A 129 1.34 13.37 2.78
CA SER A 129 0.61 14.50 3.41
C SER A 129 -0.91 14.31 3.50
N PHE A 130 -1.42 13.07 3.48
CA PHE A 130 -2.86 12.78 3.41
C PHE A 130 -3.60 12.97 4.74
N TYR A 131 -2.88 13.16 5.85
CA TYR A 131 -3.44 13.56 7.16
C TYR A 131 -2.78 14.85 7.68
N GLY A 132 -2.22 15.67 6.79
CA GLY A 132 -1.55 16.94 7.09
C GLY A 132 -2.50 18.12 7.13
#